data_AF-A0A7V8YRF6-F1
#
_entry.id   AF-A0A7V8YRF6-F1
#
_cell.length_a   1.000
_cell.length_b   1.000
_cell.length_c   1.000
_cell.angle_alpha   90.00
_cell.angle_beta   90.00
_cell.angle_gamma   90.00
#
_symmetry.space_group_name_H-M   'P 1'
#
loop_
_entity.id
_entity.type
_entity.pdbx_description
1 polymer ?
#
loop_
_entity_poly.entity_id
_entity_poly.type
_entity_poly.pdbx_seq_one_letter_code
_entity_poly.pdbx_strand_id
1 'polypeptide(L)'
;MCHDYLELVKQRAYGTGRDEGEASARRALELALAALLRLFAPHLPFVTEEVWSWWHDGSVHLAGWPNAEALRAEAGDAGDLAYTMAADVLGEIRKAKTAEQRSLRTDVERVIVRDTPERLGVLAQVIDDVREAGRVRVLDTAESDEPSVDVELAESDAA
;
A
#
# COMPACT_ATOMS: atom_id res chain seq x y z
N MET A 1 -8.77 3.38 4.37
CA MET A 1 -7.44 3.81 3.89
C MET A 1 -6.28 3.34 4.79
N CYS A 2 -6.42 2.29 5.62
CA CYS A 2 -5.40 2.05 6.67
C CYS A 2 -4.70 0.68 6.68
N HIS A 3 -5.21 -0.37 6.04
CA HIS A 3 -4.49 -1.66 6.05
C HIS A 3 -3.65 -1.83 4.78
N ASP A 4 -4.27 -1.84 3.61
CA ASP A 4 -3.59 -2.17 2.35
C ASP A 4 -2.47 -1.20 2.00
N TYR A 5 -2.72 0.11 2.06
CA TYR A 5 -1.71 1.12 1.74
C TYR A 5 -0.51 1.06 2.71
N LEU A 6 -0.75 0.82 4.01
CA LEU A 6 0.35 0.69 4.96
C LEU A 6 1.14 -0.60 4.74
N GLU A 7 0.49 -1.74 4.45
CA GLU A 7 1.24 -2.96 4.11
C GLU A 7 2.05 -2.81 2.82
N LEU A 8 1.50 -2.13 1.79
CA LEU A 8 2.15 -1.88 0.50
C LEU A 8 3.32 -0.89 0.57
N VAL A 9 3.30 0.04 1.53
CA VAL A 9 4.32 1.09 1.65
C VAL A 9 5.35 0.79 2.74
N LYS A 10 5.05 -0.09 3.71
CA LYS A 10 5.93 -0.43 4.84
C LYS A 10 7.35 -0.77 4.37
N GLN A 11 7.53 -1.76 3.50
CA GLN A 11 8.87 -2.19 3.13
C GLN A 11 9.64 -1.12 2.34
N ARG A 12 8.99 -0.44 1.38
CA ARG A 12 9.58 0.72 0.69
C ARG A 12 10.02 1.83 1.64
N ALA A 13 9.23 2.13 2.67
CA ALA A 13 9.56 3.17 3.65
C ALA A 13 10.65 2.76 4.66
N TYR A 14 10.81 1.45 4.91
CA TYR A 14 11.81 0.84 5.80
C TYR A 14 13.08 0.33 5.08
N GLY A 15 13.26 0.68 3.80
CA GLY A 15 14.47 0.40 3.02
C GLY A 15 15.76 0.98 3.64
N THR A 16 16.92 0.65 3.04
CA THR A 16 18.25 1.00 3.58
C THR A 16 18.67 2.46 3.37
N GLY A 17 17.77 3.35 2.96
CA GLY A 17 18.03 4.77 2.74
C GLY A 17 18.72 5.09 1.42
N ARG A 18 18.71 4.17 0.44
CA ARG A 18 19.53 4.26 -0.79
C ARG A 18 18.74 4.25 -2.10
N ASP A 19 17.44 3.98 -2.07
CA ASP A 19 16.61 3.88 -3.27
C ASP A 19 15.62 5.03 -3.40
N GLU A 20 15.43 5.54 -4.63
CA GLU A 20 14.48 6.62 -4.95
C GLU A 20 13.03 6.29 -4.53
N GLY A 21 12.67 5.00 -4.50
CA GLY A 21 11.37 4.53 -4.04
C GLY A 21 11.09 4.79 -2.55
N GLU A 22 12.11 4.80 -1.70
CA GLU A 22 11.96 5.07 -0.26
C GLU A 22 11.67 6.54 0.01
N ALA A 23 12.41 7.43 -0.67
CA ALA A 23 12.20 8.87 -0.57
C ALA A 23 10.79 9.26 -1.05
N SER A 24 10.33 8.67 -2.16
CA SER A 24 8.97 8.86 -2.68
C SER A 24 7.90 8.37 -1.69
N ALA A 25 8.06 7.16 -1.14
CA ALA A 25 7.16 6.59 -0.14
C ALA A 25 7.04 7.46 1.12
N ARG A 26 8.18 7.94 1.65
CA ARG A 26 8.20 8.84 2.81
C ARG A 26 7.53 10.17 2.50
N ARG A 27 7.81 10.74 1.33
CA ARG A 27 7.19 12.00 0.90
C ARG A 27 5.67 11.88 0.80
N ALA A 28 5.16 10.78 0.24
CA ALA A 28 3.74 10.52 0.16
C ALA A 28 3.10 10.39 1.55
N LEU A 29 3.76 9.67 2.48
CA LEU A 29 3.31 9.53 3.87
C LEU A 29 3.29 10.88 4.62
N GLU A 30 4.34 11.69 4.46
CA GLU A 30 4.41 13.04 5.01
C GLU A 30 3.26 13.91 4.49
N LEU A 31 3.06 13.96 3.17
CA LEU A 31 1.97 14.75 2.57
C LEU A 31 0.59 14.31 3.07
N ALA A 32 0.35 12.99 3.11
CA ALA A 32 -0.91 12.44 3.61
C ALA A 32 -1.13 12.74 5.09
N LEU A 33 -0.11 12.55 5.94
CA LEU A 33 -0.20 12.83 7.37
C LEU A 33 -0.43 14.33 7.63
N ALA A 34 0.30 15.22 6.97
CA ALA A 34 0.12 16.66 7.09
C ALA A 34 -1.30 17.09 6.68
N ALA A 35 -1.86 16.49 5.63
CA ALA A 35 -3.24 16.75 5.21
C ALA A 35 -4.25 16.26 6.26
N LEU A 36 -4.08 15.04 6.79
CA LEU A 36 -4.96 14.47 7.81
C LEU A 36 -4.94 15.26 9.12
N LEU A 37 -3.76 15.67 9.61
CA LEU A 37 -3.63 16.46 10.83
C LEU A 37 -4.39 17.79 10.71
N ARG A 38 -4.28 18.48 9.57
CA ARG A 38 -5.01 19.73 9.31
C ARG A 38 -6.52 19.53 9.19
N LEU A 39 -6.96 18.42 8.57
CA LEU A 39 -8.39 18.07 8.51
C LEU A 39 -8.98 17.78 9.89
N PHE A 40 -8.21 17.13 10.77
CA PHE A 40 -8.65 16.76 12.11
C PHE A 40 -8.44 17.84 13.17
N ALA A 41 -7.64 18.88 12.89
CA ALA A 41 -7.33 19.94 13.85
C ALA A 41 -8.56 20.59 14.52
N PRO A 42 -9.68 20.86 13.81
CA PRO A 42 -10.91 21.40 14.44
C PRO A 42 -11.58 20.47 15.44
N HIS A 43 -11.31 19.16 15.37
CA HIS A 43 -11.97 18.13 16.18
C HIS A 43 -11.05 17.54 17.25
N LEU A 44 -9.74 17.46 16.98
CA LEU A 44 -8.73 16.84 17.85
C LEU A 44 -7.55 17.81 18.10
N PRO A 45 -7.78 18.98 18.71
CA PRO A 45 -6.83 20.09 18.66
C PRO A 45 -5.50 19.80 19.36
N PHE A 46 -5.52 19.10 20.49
CA PHE A 46 -4.29 18.79 21.23
C PHE A 46 -3.48 17.67 20.58
N VAL A 47 -4.14 16.62 20.11
CA VAL A 47 -3.46 15.46 19.49
C VAL A 47 -2.83 15.88 18.17
N THR A 48 -3.55 16.66 17.36
CA THR A 48 -3.03 17.13 16.07
C THR A 48 -1.90 18.13 16.24
N GLU A 49 -1.95 19.01 17.24
CA GLU A 49 -0.85 19.94 17.57
C GLU A 49 0.40 19.18 18.04
N GLU A 50 0.25 18.20 18.93
CA GLU A 50 1.37 17.39 19.42
C GLU A 50 2.07 16.66 18.26
N VAL A 51 1.31 15.93 17.42
CA VAL A 51 1.89 15.19 16.28
C VAL A 51 2.50 16.14 15.24
N TRP A 52 1.91 17.32 15.02
CA TRP A 52 2.46 18.34 14.12
C TRP A 52 3.83 18.83 14.60
N SER A 53 3.98 19.08 15.91
CA SER A 53 5.20 19.63 16.50
C SER A 53 6.43 18.72 16.38
N TRP A 54 6.25 17.41 16.13
CA TRP A 54 7.39 16.49 15.99
C TRP A 54 8.21 16.70 14.71
N TRP A 55 7.64 17.34 13.68
CA TRP A 55 8.24 17.38 12.33
C TRP A 55 7.85 18.61 11.51
N HIS A 56 7.00 19.50 12.04
CA HIS A 56 6.70 20.80 11.45
C HIS A 56 6.97 21.93 12.45
N ASP A 57 7.46 23.06 11.94
CA ASP A 57 7.50 24.32 12.68
C ASP A 57 6.09 24.96 12.75
N GLY A 58 5.84 25.67 13.84
CA GLY A 58 4.56 26.37 14.06
C GLY A 58 3.42 25.44 14.52
N SER A 59 2.19 25.95 14.43
CA SER A 59 0.98 25.25 14.90
C SER A 59 0.13 24.77 13.73
N VAL A 60 -0.46 23.57 13.87
CA VAL A 60 -1.41 23.04 12.89
C VAL A 60 -2.64 23.94 12.75
N HIS A 61 -3.01 24.64 13.83
CA HIS A 61 -4.15 25.57 13.88
C HIS A 61 -3.92 26.87 13.09
N LEU A 62 -2.65 27.18 12.78
CA LEU A 62 -2.27 28.32 11.94
C LEU A 62 -1.97 27.90 10.49
N ALA A 63 -1.95 26.60 10.21
CA ALA A 63 -1.67 26.08 8.88
C ALA A 63 -2.86 26.28 7.93
N GLY A 64 -2.58 26.56 6.66
CA GLY A 64 -3.60 26.64 5.63
C GLY A 64 -4.31 25.30 5.41
N TRP A 65 -5.63 25.37 5.17
CA TRP A 65 -6.44 24.19 4.86
C TRP A 65 -5.84 23.37 3.71
N PRO A 66 -5.88 22.02 3.76
CA PRO A 66 -5.29 21.20 2.70
C PRO A 66 -5.95 21.47 1.34
N ASN A 67 -5.10 21.66 0.34
CA ASN A 67 -5.51 21.89 -1.04
C ASN A 67 -5.43 20.57 -1.83
N ALA A 68 -6.58 20.13 -2.35
CA ALA A 68 -6.67 18.89 -3.12
C ALA A 68 -5.95 18.97 -4.47
N GLU A 69 -5.89 20.12 -5.13
CA GLU A 69 -5.16 20.29 -6.40
C GLU A 69 -3.65 20.14 -6.20
N ALA A 70 -3.10 20.73 -5.12
CA ALA A 70 -1.70 20.59 -4.79
C ALA A 70 -1.31 19.13 -4.53
N LEU A 71 -2.16 18.38 -3.80
CA LEU A 71 -1.94 16.96 -3.56
C LEU A 71 -2.00 16.12 -4.84
N ARG A 72 -2.92 16.43 -5.76
CA ARG A 72 -3.00 15.75 -7.06
C ARG A 72 -1.81 16.07 -7.95
N ALA A 73 -1.30 17.31 -7.91
CA ALA A 73 -0.11 17.70 -8.66
C ALA A 73 1.14 16.92 -8.20
N GLU A 74 1.29 16.69 -6.89
CA GLU A 74 2.36 15.86 -6.32
C GLU A 74 2.22 14.37 -6.71
N ALA A 75 0.98 13.87 -6.84
CA ALA A 75 0.73 12.50 -7.27
C ALA A 75 1.05 12.28 -8.77
N GLY A 76 1.01 13.33 -9.58
CA GLY A 76 1.25 13.26 -11.03
C GLY A 76 0.24 12.36 -11.75
N ASP A 77 0.68 11.69 -12.81
CA ASP A 77 -0.13 10.73 -13.59
C ASP A 77 -0.18 9.33 -12.95
N ALA A 78 0.16 9.19 -11.66
CA ALA A 78 0.06 7.91 -10.96
C ALA A 78 -1.40 7.45 -10.96
N GLY A 79 -1.71 6.52 -11.87
CA GLY A 79 -3.07 6.02 -12.06
C GLY A 79 -3.52 5.15 -10.90
N ASP A 80 -4.78 5.31 -10.49
CA ASP A 80 -5.42 4.49 -9.44
C ASP A 80 -5.36 2.98 -9.75
N LEU A 81 -5.25 2.62 -11.03
CA LEU A 81 -5.28 1.24 -11.49
C LEU A 81 -4.17 0.38 -10.87
N ALA A 82 -2.95 0.90 -10.70
CA ALA A 82 -1.85 0.14 -10.08
C ALA A 82 -2.17 -0.18 -8.61
N TYR A 83 -2.71 0.79 -7.88
CA TYR A 83 -3.14 0.57 -6.49
C TYR A 83 -4.32 -0.41 -6.41
N THR A 84 -5.32 -0.25 -7.28
CA THR A 84 -6.48 -1.16 -7.31
C THR A 84 -6.06 -2.59 -7.63
N MET A 85 -5.19 -2.79 -8.63
CA MET A 85 -4.64 -4.11 -8.97
C MET A 85 -3.93 -4.75 -7.77
N ALA A 86 -3.06 -3.99 -7.10
CA ALA A 86 -2.34 -4.49 -5.93
C ALA A 86 -3.31 -4.84 -4.78
N ALA A 87 -4.30 -3.97 -4.52
CA ALA A 87 -5.29 -4.18 -3.48
C ALA A 87 -6.17 -5.41 -3.75
N ASP A 88 -6.59 -5.63 -5.00
CA ASP A 88 -7.41 -6.77 -5.41
C ASP A 88 -6.66 -8.09 -5.21
N VAL A 89 -5.41 -8.18 -5.67
CA VAL A 89 -4.57 -9.37 -5.49
C VAL A 89 -4.32 -9.65 -4.01
N LEU A 90 -4.00 -8.63 -3.22
CA LEU A 90 -3.84 -8.78 -1.76
C LEU A 90 -5.16 -9.19 -1.08
N GLY A 91 -6.29 -8.73 -1.60
CA GLY A 91 -7.63 -9.14 -1.17
C GLY A 91 -7.83 -10.65 -1.33
N GLU A 92 -7.54 -11.20 -2.51
CA GLU A 92 -7.65 -12.64 -2.78
C GLU A 92 -6.65 -13.47 -1.97
N ILE A 93 -5.42 -12.98 -1.75
CA ILE A 93 -4.46 -13.65 -0.85
C ILE A 93 -5.02 -13.75 0.58
N ARG A 94 -5.58 -12.67 1.13
CA ARG A 94 -6.17 -12.69 2.49
C ARG A 94 -7.38 -13.61 2.57
N LYS A 95 -8.20 -13.62 1.52
CA LYS A 95 -9.37 -14.48 1.42
C LYS A 95 -8.96 -15.96 1.39
N ALA A 96 -7.93 -16.34 0.63
CA ALA A 96 -7.38 -17.69 0.62
C ALA A 96 -6.87 -18.11 2.02
N LYS A 97 -6.06 -17.25 2.66
CA LYS A 97 -5.59 -17.48 4.05
C LYS A 97 -6.75 -17.68 5.03
N THR A 98 -7.79 -16.86 4.93
CA THR A 98 -8.95 -16.93 5.81
C THR A 98 -9.81 -18.17 5.54
N ALA A 99 -9.96 -18.56 4.27
CA ALA A 99 -10.71 -19.74 3.87
C ALA A 99 -10.11 -21.03 4.44
N GLU A 100 -8.78 -21.09 4.53
CA GLU A 100 -8.04 -22.20 5.17
C GLU A 100 -7.82 -22.00 6.68
N GLN A 101 -8.42 -20.97 7.28
CA GLN A 101 -8.28 -20.62 8.71
C GLN A 101 -6.82 -20.43 9.16
N ARG A 102 -5.97 -19.96 8.24
CA ARG A 102 -4.55 -19.71 8.47
C ARG A 102 -4.33 -18.28 8.97
N SER A 103 -3.22 -18.09 9.67
CA SER A 103 -2.79 -16.74 10.08
C SER A 103 -2.57 -15.85 8.86
N LEU A 104 -2.88 -14.55 8.94
CA LEU A 104 -2.52 -13.60 7.88
C LEU A 104 -1.00 -13.49 7.66
N ARG A 105 -0.21 -13.91 8.67
CA ARG A 105 1.26 -14.00 8.60
C ARG A 105 1.77 -15.24 7.87
N THR A 106 0.91 -16.19 7.52
CA THR A 106 1.30 -17.41 6.80
C THR A 106 1.91 -17.02 5.47
N ASP A 107 3.04 -17.63 5.14
CA ASP A 107 3.70 -17.44 3.86
C ASP A 107 2.91 -18.14 2.74
N VAL A 108 2.98 -17.55 1.55
CA VAL A 108 2.29 -18.04 0.35
C VAL A 108 3.37 -18.58 -0.58
N GLU A 109 3.28 -19.83 -0.99
CA GLU A 109 4.28 -20.43 -1.88
C GLU A 109 4.19 -19.81 -3.27
N ARG A 110 2.97 -19.73 -3.79
CA ARG A 110 2.75 -19.33 -5.16
C ARG A 110 1.43 -18.57 -5.31
N VAL A 111 1.48 -17.49 -6.09
CA VAL A 111 0.30 -16.78 -6.58
C VAL A 111 0.37 -16.72 -8.09
N ILE A 112 -0.74 -17.01 -8.77
CA ILE A 112 -0.86 -16.86 -10.23
C ILE A 112 -1.97 -15.86 -10.49
N VAL A 113 -1.60 -14.69 -11.02
CA VAL A 113 -2.56 -13.67 -11.45
C VAL A 113 -2.81 -13.83 -12.95
N ARG A 114 -4.07 -14.02 -13.32
CA ARG A 114 -4.52 -14.04 -14.71
C ARG A 114 -5.38 -12.85 -15.02
N ASP A 115 -5.03 -12.13 -16.07
CA ASP A 115 -5.74 -10.92 -16.50
C ASP A 115 -5.32 -10.55 -17.93
N THR A 116 -5.86 -9.46 -18.46
CA THR A 116 -5.50 -8.95 -19.79
C THR A 116 -4.06 -8.43 -19.82
N PRO A 117 -3.37 -8.44 -20.98
CA PRO A 117 -1.99 -7.97 -21.09
C PRO A 117 -1.78 -6.54 -20.58
N GLU A 118 -2.76 -5.65 -20.78
CA GLU A 118 -2.72 -4.26 -20.32
C GLU A 118 -2.68 -4.20 -18.79
N ARG A 119 -3.53 -4.98 -18.12
CA ARG A 119 -3.63 -5.01 -16.66
C ARG A 119 -2.45 -5.72 -16.02
N LEU A 120 -1.93 -6.77 -16.66
CA LEU A 120 -0.68 -7.41 -16.25
C LEU A 120 0.52 -6.47 -16.38
N GLY A 121 0.56 -5.64 -17.43
CA GLY A 121 1.58 -4.60 -17.60
C GLY A 121 1.57 -3.58 -16.46
N VAL A 122 0.38 -3.23 -15.94
CA VAL A 122 0.25 -2.36 -14.77
C VAL A 122 0.66 -3.08 -13.48
N LEU A 123 0.21 -4.32 -13.28
CA LEU A 123 0.59 -5.13 -12.12
C LEU A 123 2.12 -5.31 -12.02
N ALA A 124 2.80 -5.48 -13.16
CA ALA A 124 4.25 -5.61 -13.20
C ALA A 124 5.00 -4.41 -12.55
N GLN A 125 4.38 -3.23 -12.52
CA GLN A 125 4.97 -2.04 -11.89
C GLN A 125 4.94 -2.09 -10.34
N VAL A 126 4.07 -2.92 -9.77
CA VAL A 126 3.82 -3.02 -8.32
C VAL A 126 3.96 -4.46 -7.80
N ILE A 127 4.50 -5.36 -8.62
CA ILE A 127 4.56 -6.80 -8.35
C ILE A 127 5.38 -7.12 -7.10
N ASP A 128 6.48 -6.40 -6.90
CA ASP A 128 7.35 -6.57 -5.73
C ASP A 128 6.63 -6.13 -4.45
N ASP A 129 5.85 -5.05 -4.50
CA ASP A 129 5.07 -4.59 -3.35
C ASP A 129 4.00 -5.62 -2.94
N VAL A 130 3.32 -6.19 -3.94
CA VAL A 130 2.30 -7.24 -3.72
C VAL A 130 2.97 -8.50 -3.16
N ARG A 131 4.12 -8.89 -3.70
CA ARG A 131 4.88 -10.05 -3.25
C ARG A 131 5.28 -9.91 -1.79
N GLU A 132 5.82 -8.75 -1.41
CA GLU A 132 6.26 -8.47 -0.04
C GLU A 132 5.09 -8.36 0.93
N ALA A 133 4.07 -7.54 0.60
CA ALA A 133 2.90 -7.35 1.46
C ALA A 133 2.09 -8.65 1.63
N GLY A 134 2.03 -9.48 0.58
CA GLY A 134 1.34 -10.76 0.57
C GLY A 134 2.13 -11.91 1.23
N ARG A 135 3.44 -11.73 1.47
CA ARG A 135 4.40 -12.78 1.86
C ARG A 135 4.47 -13.92 0.85
N VAL A 136 4.59 -13.57 -0.42
CA VAL A 136 4.56 -14.50 -1.55
C VAL A 136 5.98 -14.90 -1.96
N ARG A 137 6.26 -16.19 -2.03
CA ARG A 137 7.53 -16.71 -2.54
C ARG A 137 7.65 -16.55 -4.05
N VAL A 138 6.63 -16.96 -4.80
CA VAL A 138 6.60 -16.85 -6.27
C VAL A 138 5.29 -16.21 -6.71
N LEU A 139 5.36 -15.11 -7.47
CA LEU A 139 4.19 -14.48 -8.09
C LEU A 139 4.38 -14.53 -9.59
N ASP A 140 3.55 -15.33 -10.26
CA ASP A 140 3.53 -15.47 -11.71
C ASP A 140 2.29 -14.81 -12.32
N THR A 141 2.41 -14.41 -13.58
CA THR A 141 1.33 -13.80 -14.36
C THR A 141 1.07 -14.62 -15.62
N ALA A 142 -0.20 -14.78 -16.00
CA ALA A 142 -0.58 -15.43 -17.25
C ALA A 142 -1.74 -14.71 -17.93
N GLU A 143 -1.72 -14.59 -19.25
CA GLU A 143 -2.77 -13.88 -19.99
C GLU A 143 -4.11 -14.63 -19.94
N SER A 144 -5.20 -13.90 -19.70
CA SER A 144 -6.57 -14.43 -19.77
C SER A 144 -7.58 -13.32 -20.01
N ASP A 145 -8.68 -13.64 -20.68
CA ASP A 145 -9.83 -12.74 -20.85
C ASP A 145 -10.68 -12.62 -19.58
N GLU A 146 -10.57 -13.58 -18.65
CA GLU A 146 -11.29 -13.60 -17.37
C GLU A 146 -10.31 -13.41 -16.18
N PRO A 147 -10.48 -12.36 -15.37
CA PRO A 147 -9.57 -12.09 -14.27
C PRO A 147 -9.71 -13.14 -13.16
N SER A 148 -8.59 -13.74 -12.76
CA SER A 148 -8.54 -14.73 -11.68
C SER A 148 -7.22 -14.68 -10.92
N VAL A 149 -7.26 -15.02 -9.63
CA VAL A 149 -6.09 -15.10 -8.75
C VAL A 149 -6.10 -16.45 -8.05
N ASP A 150 -5.15 -17.31 -8.40
CA ASP A 150 -4.92 -18.57 -7.69
C ASP A 150 -3.86 -18.36 -6.61
N VAL A 151 -4.11 -18.88 -5.41
CA VAL A 151 -3.23 -18.72 -4.26
C VAL A 151 -2.94 -20.09 -3.66
N GLU A 152 -1.66 -20.44 -3.56
CA GLU A 152 -1.15 -21.66 -2.93
C GLU A 152 -0.42 -21.28 -1.64
N LEU A 153 -0.98 -21.67 -0.49
CA LEU A 153 -0.39 -21.38 0.81
C LEU A 153 0.73 -22.37 1.14
N ALA A 154 1.73 -21.92 1.88
CA ALA A 154 2.76 -22.82 2.39
C ALA A 154 2.17 -23.86 3.35
N GLU A 155 2.68 -25.08 3.27
CA GLU A 155 2.32 -26.14 4.21
C GLU A 155 2.54 -25.66 5.65
N SER A 156 1.65 -26.10 6.53
CA SER A 156 1.82 -25.83 7.94
C SER A 156 3.00 -26.63 8.46
N ASP A 157 4.06 -25.94 8.89
CA ASP A 157 4.96 -26.48 9.92
C ASP A 157 4.12 -26.62 11.21
N ALA A 158 3.38 -27.73 11.29
CA ALA A 158 2.79 -28.21 12.51
C ALA A 158 3.86 -29.02 13.25
N ALA A 159 4.57 -28.35 14.16
CA ALA A 159 5.35 -28.97 15.22
C ALA A 159 5.10 -28.21 16.54
#